data_AF-A0A9D8MI77-F1
#
_entry.id   AF-A0A9D8MI77-F1
#
_cell.length_a   1.000
_cell.length_b   1.000
_cell.length_c   1.000
_cell.angle_alpha   90.00
_cell.angle_beta   90.00
_cell.angle_gamma   90.00
#
_symmetry.space_group_name_H-M   'P 1'
#
loop_
_entity.id
_entity.type
_entity.pdbx_description
1 polymer ?
#
loop_
_entity_poly.entity_id
_entity_poly.type
_entity_poly.pdbx_seq_one_letter_code
_entity_poly.pdbx_strand_id
1 'polypeptide(L)'
;MSIKKRQAILILILIGVTALTVFLFLPRRDPLSELKRTEETTEGAEEAKAVVHDILEAVKEKDTARIYDCMLVRDSTETKRILEPLVEDPPMGDPVFLGSSTLVHSSAKGNLTLHVWSAARKKGYAFLFKRDSRGRCKLAGIGASDRKPKD
;
A
#
# COMPACT_ATOMS: atom_id res chain seq x y z
N MET A 1 -56.92 -23.56 -16.67
CA MET A 1 -56.01 -22.87 -15.73
C MET A 1 -56.46 -21.43 -15.57
N SER A 2 -56.79 -20.99 -14.34
CA SER A 2 -57.30 -19.63 -14.08
C SER A 2 -56.30 -18.54 -14.47
N ILE A 3 -56.80 -17.40 -14.96
CA ILE A 3 -56.01 -16.23 -15.38
C ILE A 3 -55.02 -15.79 -14.27
N LYS A 4 -55.46 -15.86 -13.00
CA LYS A 4 -54.62 -15.54 -11.83
C LYS A 4 -53.40 -16.46 -11.70
N LYS A 5 -53.54 -17.75 -12.04
CA LYS A 5 -52.43 -18.72 -12.01
C LYS A 5 -51.44 -18.47 -13.15
N ARG A 6 -51.90 -18.02 -14.32
CA ARG A 6 -51.03 -17.65 -15.46
C ARG A 6 -50.20 -16.41 -15.13
N GLN A 7 -50.81 -15.40 -14.51
CA GLN A 7 -50.11 -14.19 -14.09
C GLN A 7 -49.05 -14.47 -13.02
N ALA A 8 -49.36 -15.32 -12.03
CA ALA A 8 -48.39 -15.72 -11.01
C ALA A 8 -47.15 -16.42 -11.59
N ILE A 9 -47.35 -17.31 -12.57
CA ILE A 9 -46.24 -18.01 -13.26
C ILE A 9 -45.39 -17.01 -14.05
N LEU A 10 -46.01 -16.07 -14.77
CA LEU A 10 -45.28 -15.05 -15.52
C LEU A 10 -44.44 -14.14 -14.61
N ILE A 11 -44.96 -13.76 -13.44
CA ILE A 11 -44.21 -12.96 -12.46
C ILE A 11 -43.02 -13.75 -11.92
N LEU A 12 -43.19 -15.03 -11.60
CA LEU A 12 -42.09 -15.89 -11.14
C LEU A 12 -40.99 -16.05 -12.21
N ILE A 13 -41.38 -16.25 -13.46
CA ILE A 13 -40.42 -16.31 -14.58
C ILE A 13 -39.69 -14.97 -14.72
N LEU A 14 -40.40 -13.85 -14.62
CA LEU A 14 -39.79 -12.52 -14.72
C LEU A 14 -38.77 -12.30 -13.59
N ILE A 15 -39.09 -12.65 -12.35
CA ILE A 15 -38.15 -12.57 -11.22
C ILE A 15 -36.92 -13.46 -11.47
N GLY A 16 -37.14 -14.70 -11.93
CA GLY A 16 -36.04 -15.62 -12.23
C GLY A 16 -35.11 -15.10 -13.32
N VAL A 17 -35.65 -14.55 -14.40
CA VAL A 17 -34.86 -13.95 -15.48
C VAL A 17 -34.11 -12.72 -14.98
N THR A 18 -34.73 -11.89 -14.15
CA THR A 18 -34.10 -10.68 -13.60
C THR A 18 -32.95 -11.02 -12.64
N ALA A 19 -33.13 -12.04 -11.79
CA ALA A 19 -32.07 -12.51 -10.90
C ALA A 19 -30.90 -13.12 -11.70
N LEU A 20 -31.21 -13.86 -12.77
CA LEU A 20 -30.20 -14.45 -13.65
C LEU A 20 -29.43 -13.39 -14.43
N THR A 21 -30.08 -12.35 -14.95
CA THR A 21 -29.39 -11.25 -15.63
C THR A 21 -28.54 -10.43 -14.66
N VAL A 22 -29.01 -10.16 -13.45
CA VAL A 22 -28.18 -9.55 -12.40
C VAL A 22 -26.95 -10.41 -12.11
N PHE A 23 -27.12 -11.73 -11.99
CA PHE A 23 -25.99 -12.63 -11.69
C PHE A 23 -24.97 -12.74 -12.84
N LEU A 24 -25.44 -12.77 -14.09
CA LEU A 24 -24.57 -12.92 -15.27
C LEU A 24 -23.92 -11.60 -15.71
N PHE A 25 -24.61 -10.47 -15.54
CA PHE A 25 -24.19 -9.18 -16.08
C PHE A 25 -23.78 -8.15 -15.03
N LEU A 26 -24.00 -8.36 -13.72
CA LEU A 26 -23.24 -7.57 -12.74
C LEU A 26 -21.78 -8.03 -12.84
N PRO A 27 -20.86 -7.11 -13.15
CA PRO A 27 -19.45 -7.43 -13.10
C PRO A 27 -19.13 -7.83 -11.67
N ARG A 28 -18.84 -9.12 -11.45
CA ARG A 28 -18.10 -9.57 -10.27
C ARG A 28 -16.75 -8.89 -10.36
N ARG A 29 -16.62 -7.72 -9.71
CA ARG A 29 -15.33 -7.08 -9.52
C ARG A 29 -14.48 -8.08 -8.75
N ASP A 30 -13.55 -8.70 -9.45
CA ASP A 30 -12.63 -9.65 -8.85
C ASP A 30 -11.61 -8.81 -8.06
N PRO A 31 -11.64 -8.85 -6.71
CA PRO A 31 -10.75 -8.04 -5.90
C PRO A 31 -9.28 -8.37 -6.17
N LEU A 32 -8.96 -9.60 -6.62
CA LEU A 32 -7.61 -10.01 -7.00
C LEU A 32 -7.12 -9.30 -8.27
N SER A 33 -8.02 -9.00 -9.21
CA SER A 33 -7.68 -8.29 -10.44
C SER A 33 -7.39 -6.80 -10.19
N GLU A 34 -8.13 -6.17 -9.27
CA GLU A 34 -7.86 -4.80 -8.82
C GLU A 34 -6.54 -4.72 -8.05
N LEU A 35 -6.26 -5.69 -7.17
CA LEU A 35 -4.96 -5.81 -6.48
C LEU A 35 -3.79 -5.92 -7.46
N LYS A 36 -3.90 -6.78 -8.49
CA LYS A 36 -2.84 -6.95 -9.51
C LYS A 36 -2.58 -5.68 -10.34
N ARG A 37 -3.64 -4.97 -10.76
CA ARG A 37 -3.47 -3.68 -11.49
C ARG A 37 -2.79 -2.61 -10.65
N THR A 38 -2.93 -2.68 -9.32
CA THR A 38 -2.35 -1.72 -8.38
C THR A 38 -0.85 -1.96 -8.14
N GLU A 39 -0.37 -3.19 -8.37
CA GLU A 39 1.07 -3.56 -8.33
C GLU A 39 1.85 -3.00 -9.53
N GLU A 40 1.22 -2.79 -10.70
CA GLU A 40 1.93 -2.47 -11.95
C GLU A 40 2.22 -0.98 -12.21
N THR A 41 1.62 -0.03 -11.48
CA THR A 41 1.90 1.39 -11.72
C THR A 41 1.61 2.25 -10.48
N THR A 42 2.47 2.16 -9.46
CA THR A 42 2.34 3.04 -8.29
C THR A 42 2.99 4.40 -8.58
N GLU A 43 2.18 5.35 -9.04
CA GLU A 43 2.58 6.76 -9.16
C GLU A 43 3.21 7.25 -7.84
N GLY A 44 4.40 7.86 -7.91
CA GLY A 44 5.16 8.34 -6.74
C GLY A 44 6.19 7.36 -6.15
N ALA A 45 6.38 6.17 -6.73
CA ALA A 45 7.40 5.22 -6.26
C ALA A 45 8.84 5.78 -6.30
N GLU A 46 9.21 6.53 -7.35
CA GLU A 46 10.54 7.13 -7.47
C GLU A 46 10.81 8.19 -6.39
N GLU A 47 9.82 9.02 -6.08
CA GLU A 47 9.92 9.99 -4.99
C GLU A 47 10.06 9.28 -3.64
N ALA A 48 9.31 8.20 -3.42
CA ALA A 48 9.43 7.41 -2.20
C ALA A 48 10.82 6.74 -2.07
N LYS A 49 11.40 6.24 -3.18
CA LYS A 49 12.78 5.70 -3.19
C LYS A 49 13.79 6.77 -2.77
N ALA A 50 13.67 7.98 -3.34
CA ALA A 50 14.55 9.10 -2.96
C ALA A 50 14.44 9.42 -1.47
N VAL A 51 13.21 9.47 -0.92
CA VAL A 51 13.01 9.71 0.52
C VAL A 51 13.59 8.58 1.38
N VAL A 52 13.51 7.30 0.96
CA VAL A 52 14.18 6.21 1.69
C VAL A 52 15.69 6.43 1.73
N HIS A 53 16.31 6.76 0.59
CA HIS A 53 17.75 7.03 0.54
C HIS A 53 18.14 8.19 1.46
N ASP A 54 17.39 9.30 1.42
CA ASP A 54 17.65 10.46 2.28
C ASP A 54 17.55 10.12 3.76
N ILE A 55 16.57 9.30 4.15
CA ILE A 55 16.41 8.85 5.54
C ILE A 55 17.57 7.97 5.97
N LEU A 56 17.99 7.02 5.13
CA LEU A 56 19.10 6.13 5.46
C LEU A 56 20.42 6.89 5.62
N GLU A 57 20.68 7.87 4.74
CA GLU A 57 21.84 8.75 4.87
C GLU A 57 21.75 9.63 6.13
N ALA A 58 20.59 10.25 6.39
CA ALA A 58 20.41 11.07 7.58
C ALA A 58 20.55 10.27 8.90
N VAL A 59 20.12 9.00 8.91
CA VAL A 59 20.34 8.09 10.04
C VAL A 59 21.82 7.77 10.24
N LYS A 60 22.59 7.53 9.15
CA LYS A 60 24.04 7.32 9.22
C LYS A 60 24.76 8.56 9.76
N GLU A 61 24.37 9.74 9.31
CA GLU A 61 24.94 11.03 9.71
C GLU A 61 24.45 11.52 11.07
N LYS A 62 23.41 10.88 11.64
CA LYS A 62 22.70 11.34 12.84
C LYS A 62 22.12 12.75 12.69
N ASP A 63 21.75 13.14 11.47
CA ASP A 63 21.14 14.44 11.18
C ASP A 63 19.63 14.40 11.47
N THR A 64 19.28 14.81 12.69
CA THR A 64 17.89 14.83 13.12
C THR A 64 17.02 15.79 12.32
N ALA A 65 17.56 16.91 11.82
CA ALA A 65 16.77 17.91 11.11
C ALA A 65 16.31 17.35 9.76
N ARG A 66 17.22 16.72 9.02
CA ARG A 66 16.91 16.05 7.75
C ARG A 66 15.95 14.88 7.94
N ILE A 67 16.09 14.12 9.03
CA ILE A 67 15.13 13.07 9.41
C ILE A 67 13.72 13.66 9.58
N TYR A 68 13.57 14.75 10.34
CA TYR A 68 12.26 15.39 10.54
C TYR A 68 11.66 15.89 9.23
N ASP A 69 12.49 16.45 8.34
CA ASP A 69 12.03 16.89 7.03
C ASP A 69 11.50 15.73 6.19
N CYS A 70 12.04 14.53 6.29
CA CYS A 70 11.58 13.38 5.51
C CYS A 70 10.31 12.71 6.06
N MET A 71 9.88 13.06 7.28
CA MET A 71 8.86 12.32 8.02
C MET A 71 7.57 13.12 8.23
N LEU A 72 6.44 12.41 8.28
CA LEU A 72 5.13 12.97 8.63
C LEU A 72 4.93 12.89 10.15
N VAL A 73 5.78 13.60 10.88
CA VAL A 73 5.89 13.49 12.34
C VAL A 73 4.87 14.37 13.05
N ARG A 74 4.31 13.85 14.16
CA ARG A 74 3.57 14.65 15.14
C ARG A 74 4.42 15.06 16.34
N ASP A 75 5.33 14.19 16.82
CA ASP A 75 6.32 14.48 17.86
C ASP A 75 7.61 13.62 17.80
N SER A 76 8.63 13.99 18.59
CA SER A 76 9.95 13.32 18.62
C SER A 76 9.96 11.87 19.13
N THR A 77 8.95 11.46 19.92
CA THR A 77 8.85 10.09 20.43
C THR A 77 8.38 9.16 19.31
N GLU A 78 7.42 9.62 18.52
CA GLU A 78 6.93 8.90 17.35
C GLU A 78 8.05 8.70 16.32
N THR A 79 8.89 9.72 16.08
CA THR A 79 10.09 9.60 15.22
C THR A 79 10.99 8.46 15.64
N LYS A 80 11.37 8.40 16.93
CA LYS A 80 12.26 7.35 17.44
C LYS A 80 11.67 5.96 17.23
N ARG A 81 10.39 5.78 17.54
CA ARG A 81 9.69 4.49 17.35
C ARG A 81 9.65 4.08 15.87
N ILE A 82 9.39 5.02 14.96
CA ILE A 82 9.36 4.72 13.53
C ILE A 82 10.75 4.31 13.01
N LEU A 83 11.81 4.93 13.51
CA LEU A 83 13.18 4.69 13.06
C LEU A 83 13.89 3.57 13.82
N GLU A 84 13.31 3.04 14.89
CA GLU A 84 13.84 1.90 15.65
C GLU A 84 14.29 0.75 14.74
N PRO A 85 13.51 0.35 13.71
CA PRO A 85 13.94 -0.70 12.80
C PRO A 85 15.16 -0.31 11.97
N LEU A 86 15.48 0.97 11.76
CA LEU A 86 16.63 1.41 10.96
C LEU A 86 17.92 1.46 11.77
N VAL A 87 17.85 1.61 13.09
CA VAL A 87 19.01 1.71 13.98
C VAL A 87 19.50 0.36 14.53
N GLU A 88 18.96 -0.76 14.04
CA GLU A 88 19.39 -2.12 14.38
C GLU A 88 20.79 -2.48 13.81
N ASP A 89 21.50 -3.42 14.45
CA ASP A 89 22.77 -3.98 13.94
C ASP A 89 22.54 -5.33 13.23
N PRO A 90 23.22 -5.61 12.09
CA PRO A 90 24.08 -4.69 11.32
C PRO A 90 23.24 -3.59 10.64
N PRO A 91 23.78 -2.42 10.26
CA PRO A 91 23.01 -1.35 9.61
C PRO A 91 22.34 -1.83 8.31
N MET A 92 21.23 -1.19 7.93
CA MET A 92 20.40 -1.60 6.79
C MET A 92 21.18 -1.68 5.46
N GLY A 93 22.23 -0.85 5.32
CA GLY A 93 23.06 -0.77 4.12
C GLY A 93 22.33 -0.10 2.96
N ASP A 94 22.79 -0.38 1.73
CA ASP A 94 22.11 0.10 0.53
C ASP A 94 20.79 -0.67 0.31
N PRO A 95 19.66 0.02 0.13
CA PRO A 95 18.35 -0.62 0.05
C PRO A 95 18.17 -1.38 -1.27
N VAL A 96 17.73 -2.64 -1.20
CA VAL A 96 17.29 -3.41 -2.37
C VAL A 96 15.78 -3.28 -2.51
N PHE A 97 15.31 -2.50 -3.49
CA PHE A 97 13.88 -2.27 -3.70
C PHE A 97 13.20 -3.49 -4.33
N LEU A 98 12.19 -4.02 -3.65
CA LEU A 98 11.42 -5.18 -4.12
C LEU A 98 10.18 -4.78 -4.94
N GLY A 99 9.65 -3.57 -4.71
CA GLY A 99 8.46 -3.06 -5.38
C GLY A 99 7.66 -2.11 -4.50
N SER A 100 6.55 -1.59 -5.04
CA SER A 100 5.64 -0.69 -4.34
C SER A 100 4.20 -1.16 -4.45
N SER A 101 3.36 -0.74 -3.49
CA SER A 101 1.92 -1.03 -3.48
C SER A 101 1.15 0.17 -2.96
N THR A 102 0.02 0.52 -3.58
CA THR A 102 -0.89 1.55 -3.05
C THR A 102 -1.54 1.07 -1.76
N LEU A 103 -1.77 1.99 -0.82
CA LEU A 103 -2.50 1.68 0.41
C LEU A 103 -4.00 1.51 0.14
N VAL A 104 -4.49 0.27 0.23
CA VAL A 104 -5.86 -0.17 -0.16
C VAL A 104 -6.99 0.59 0.57
N HIS A 105 -6.74 1.09 1.78
CA HIS A 105 -7.72 1.86 2.58
C HIS A 105 -7.40 3.36 2.67
N SER A 106 -6.54 3.89 1.81
CA SER A 106 -6.24 5.32 1.77
C SER A 106 -7.21 6.04 0.84
N SER A 107 -7.90 7.07 1.36
CA SER A 107 -8.70 7.99 0.55
C SER A 107 -7.86 8.89 -0.37
N ALA A 108 -6.57 9.08 -0.06
CA ALA A 108 -5.65 9.88 -0.86
C ALA A 108 -4.95 9.01 -1.91
N LYS A 109 -5.18 9.33 -3.20
CA LYS A 109 -4.39 8.84 -4.33
C LYS A 109 -2.95 9.32 -4.15
N GLY A 110 -1.99 8.40 -3.97
CA GLY A 110 -0.58 8.71 -3.76
C GLY A 110 0.01 8.26 -2.42
N ASN A 111 -0.81 7.73 -1.52
CA ASN A 111 -0.32 7.03 -0.35
C ASN A 111 0.08 5.59 -0.75
N LEU A 112 1.33 5.23 -0.49
CA LEU A 112 1.92 3.98 -0.96
C LEU A 112 2.77 3.33 0.12
N THR A 113 3.09 2.06 -0.09
CA THR A 113 4.08 1.31 0.68
C THR A 113 5.20 0.90 -0.26
N LEU A 114 6.44 1.18 0.13
CA LEU A 114 7.63 0.73 -0.57
C LEU A 114 8.24 -0.46 0.17
N HIS A 115 8.45 -1.56 -0.55
CA HIS A 115 8.99 -2.79 0.00
C HIS A 115 10.49 -2.84 -0.29
N VAL A 116 11.28 -2.97 0.77
CA VAL A 116 12.75 -2.94 0.71
C VAL A 116 13.32 -4.15 1.42
N TRP A 117 14.33 -4.77 0.82
CA TRP A 117 15.09 -5.85 1.43
C TRP A 117 16.45 -5.34 1.90
N SER A 118 16.85 -5.72 3.11
CA SER A 118 18.22 -5.56 3.58
C SER A 118 18.96 -6.89 3.45
N ALA A 119 19.95 -6.92 2.55
CA ALA A 119 20.83 -8.08 2.41
C ALA A 119 21.66 -8.33 3.68
N ALA A 120 22.16 -7.26 4.31
CA ALA A 120 22.95 -7.32 5.53
C ALA A 120 22.18 -7.97 6.70
N ARG A 121 20.91 -7.59 6.86
CA ARG A 121 20.04 -8.11 7.94
C ARG A 121 19.23 -9.34 7.55
N LYS A 122 19.24 -9.72 6.28
CA LYS A 122 18.39 -10.79 5.71
C LYS A 122 16.90 -10.63 6.08
N LYS A 123 16.39 -9.39 5.97
CA LYS A 123 15.04 -9.01 6.42
C LYS A 123 14.39 -8.01 5.47
N GLY A 124 13.06 -8.10 5.32
CA GLY A 124 12.25 -7.17 4.56
C GLY A 124 11.67 -6.06 5.42
N TYR A 125 11.41 -4.92 4.79
CA TYR A 125 10.87 -3.72 5.41
C TYR A 125 9.81 -3.13 4.49
N ALA A 126 8.73 -2.65 5.11
CA ALA A 126 7.68 -1.90 4.46
C ALA A 126 7.75 -0.45 4.94
N PHE A 127 8.11 0.46 4.04
CA PHE A 127 8.11 1.90 4.31
C PHE A 127 6.79 2.49 3.86
N LEU A 128 6.01 3.01 4.81
CA LEU A 128 4.70 3.57 4.56
C LEU A 128 4.83 5.06 4.28
N PHE A 129 4.34 5.48 3.12
CA PHE A 129 4.41 6.86 2.66
C PHE A 129 3.03 7.50 2.55
N LYS A 130 2.96 8.75 2.99
CA LYS A 130 1.78 9.61 2.83
C LYS A 130 2.18 10.95 2.26
N ARG A 131 1.23 11.60 1.57
CA ARG A 131 1.39 12.97 1.06
C ARG A 131 1.09 13.97 2.18
N ASP A 132 1.94 14.99 2.35
CA ASP A 132 1.67 16.13 3.24
C ASP A 132 0.63 17.10 2.62
N SER A 133 0.25 18.16 3.35
CA SER A 133 -0.69 19.17 2.84
C SER A 133 -0.18 19.95 1.62
N ARG A 134 1.12 19.85 1.32
CA ARG A 134 1.78 20.44 0.13
C ARG A 134 1.97 19.41 -0.98
N GLY A 135 1.45 18.19 -0.82
CA GLY A 135 1.57 17.12 -1.80
C GLY A 135 2.94 16.45 -1.84
N ARG A 136 3.84 16.65 -0.86
CA ARG A 136 5.16 15.99 -0.83
C ARG A 136 5.07 14.62 -0.17
N CYS A 137 5.82 13.65 -0.67
CA CYS A 137 5.93 12.33 -0.08
C CYS A 137 6.69 12.39 1.25
N LYS A 138 6.10 11.86 2.32
CA LYS A 138 6.68 11.81 3.67
C LYS A 138 6.52 10.42 4.27
N LEU A 139 7.53 9.97 5.00
CA LEU A 139 7.49 8.70 5.73
C LEU A 139 6.51 8.81 6.90
N ALA A 140 5.53 7.90 6.94
CA ALA A 140 4.55 7.81 8.02
C ALA A 140 4.81 6.63 8.96
N GLY A 141 5.61 5.64 8.55
CA GLY A 141 5.93 4.49 9.39
C GLY A 141 6.82 3.48 8.68
N ILE A 142 7.44 2.61 9.46
CA ILE A 142 8.25 1.48 8.97
C ILE A 142 7.75 0.23 9.68
N GLY A 143 7.40 -0.79 8.91
CA GLY A 143 7.05 -2.12 9.40
C GLY A 143 8.10 -3.13 8.98
N ALA A 144 8.38 -4.10 9.85
CA ALA A 144 9.09 -5.31 9.43
C ALA A 144 8.19 -6.16 8.52
N SER A 145 8.80 -6.77 7.51
CA SER A 145 8.11 -7.66 6.56
C SER A 145 8.95 -8.90 6.34
N ASP A 146 8.30 -10.07 6.33
CA ASP A 146 8.96 -11.34 6.01
C ASP A 146 9.10 -11.57 4.49
N ARG A 147 8.77 -10.55 3.67
CA ARG A 147 8.85 -10.62 2.22
C ARG A 147 10.31 -10.66 1.77
N LYS A 148 10.71 -11.80 1.20
CA LYS A 148 12.01 -12.01 0.56
C LYS A 148 11.98 -11.58 -0.92
N PRO A 149 13.13 -11.24 -1.51
CA PRO A 149 13.25 -11.17 -2.97
C PRO A 149 12.82 -12.51 -3.58
N LYS A 150 12.17 -12.48 -4.74
CA LYS A 150 12.00 -13.68 -5.55
C LYS A 150 13.31 -13.88 -6.32
N ASP A 151 13.91 -15.06 -6.16
CA ASP A 151 15.09 -15.49 -6.93
C ASP A 151 14.76 -15.61 -8.43
#